data_AF-A0A3D5SAR7-F1
#
_entry.id   AF-A0A3D5SAR7-F1
#
_cell.length_a   1.000
_cell.length_b   1.000
_cell.length_c   1.000
_cell.angle_alpha   90.00
_cell.angle_beta   90.00
_cell.angle_gamma   90.00
#
_symmetry.space_group_name_H-M   'P 1'
#
loop_
_entity.id
_entity.type
_entity.pdbx_description
1 polymer ?
#
loop_
_entity_poly.entity_id
_entity_poly.type
_entity_poly.pdbx_seq_one_letter_code
_entity_poly.pdbx_strand_id
1 'polypeptide(L)'
;RDSESSKHAFDHQRYWRKSILGALVASELGDNIAGLNRGDIYVAALMQDIGILVLSEVLGSEYSAMYNTARNHYDLVLLEQRNWGMDHAEAGAILLKSWRFPKQIIDVVEKSHCLLFDAQQLDFKQTDLVYASSLAGVVSEQWLSDAPEEEYVSDILLGALAHLGEDNYAEVVSRVISAVPSAEAVFNIDLLSRVQIEKIA
;
A
#
# COMPACT_ATOMS: atom_id res chain seq x y z
N ARG A 1 15.73 3.36 31.74
CA ARG A 1 14.50 2.59 31.38
C ARG A 1 13.99 2.96 29.99
N ASP A 2 14.61 3.92 29.30
CA ASP A 2 14.11 4.48 28.04
C ASP A 2 14.52 3.70 26.77
N SER A 3 15.40 2.70 26.89
CA SER A 3 15.92 1.95 25.74
C SER A 3 15.06 0.75 25.30
N GLU A 4 14.19 0.22 26.17
CA GLU A 4 13.24 -0.86 25.81
C GLU A 4 11.96 -0.29 25.20
N SER A 5 11.51 0.87 25.67
CA SER A 5 10.35 1.62 25.14
C SER A 5 10.46 1.89 23.63
N SER A 6 11.67 2.10 23.12
CA SER A 6 11.89 2.41 21.70
C SER A 6 11.79 1.19 20.79
N LYS A 7 11.99 -0.04 21.29
CA LYS A 7 11.93 -1.25 20.45
C LYS A 7 10.50 -1.71 20.17
N HIS A 8 9.54 -1.21 20.94
CA HIS A 8 8.12 -1.53 20.84
C HIS A 8 7.26 -0.37 20.31
N ALA A 9 7.89 0.77 19.97
CA ALA A 9 7.17 1.88 19.37
C ALA A 9 6.81 1.55 17.92
N PHE A 10 5.61 1.95 17.49
CA PHE A 10 5.17 1.79 16.12
C PHE A 10 6.03 2.58 15.15
N ASP A 11 6.51 1.95 14.07
CA ASP A 11 7.28 2.62 13.03
C ASP A 11 6.37 3.45 12.11
N HIS A 12 6.02 4.65 12.58
CA HIS A 12 5.23 5.61 11.82
C HIS A 12 5.90 6.02 10.51
N GLN A 13 7.23 6.05 10.45
CA GLN A 13 7.94 6.47 9.26
C GLN A 13 7.76 5.43 8.15
N ARG A 14 7.94 4.13 8.46
CA ARG A 14 7.67 3.04 7.51
C ARG A 14 6.23 3.08 7.02
N TYR A 15 5.27 3.23 7.92
CA TYR A 15 3.84 3.29 7.58
C TYR A 15 3.52 4.43 6.62
N TRP A 16 3.90 5.67 6.98
CA TRP A 16 3.55 6.85 6.18
C TRP A 16 4.26 6.87 4.84
N ARG A 17 5.53 6.43 4.78
CA ARG A 17 6.26 6.30 3.50
C ARG A 17 5.51 5.37 2.54
N LYS A 18 5.10 4.20 3.00
CA LYS A 18 4.36 3.23 2.18
C LYS A 18 2.99 3.78 1.75
N SER A 19 2.22 4.31 2.70
CA SER A 19 0.87 4.85 2.45
C SER A 19 0.89 5.99 1.42
N ILE A 20 1.78 6.97 1.58
CA ILE A 20 1.87 8.13 0.67
C ILE A 20 2.41 7.70 -0.71
N LEU A 21 3.43 6.84 -0.73
CA LEU A 21 3.99 6.35 -2.00
C LEU A 21 2.97 5.51 -2.78
N GLY A 22 2.24 4.63 -2.10
CA GLY A 22 1.14 3.86 -2.68
C GLY A 22 0.05 4.77 -3.25
N ALA A 23 -0.31 5.85 -2.54
CA ALA A 23 -1.27 6.84 -3.03
C ALA A 23 -0.80 7.55 -4.31
N LEU A 24 0.48 7.91 -4.39
CA LEU A 24 1.07 8.49 -5.61
C LEU A 24 1.01 7.49 -6.78
N VAL A 25 1.50 6.27 -6.56
CA VAL A 25 1.54 5.22 -7.59
C VAL A 25 0.13 4.91 -8.09
N ALA A 26 -0.85 4.73 -7.19
CA ALA A 26 -2.24 4.47 -7.57
C ALA A 26 -2.82 5.61 -8.42
N SER A 27 -2.55 6.87 -8.05
CA SER A 27 -3.05 8.03 -8.79
C SER A 27 -2.46 8.16 -10.19
N GLU A 28 -1.22 7.70 -10.41
CA GLU A 28 -0.57 7.69 -11.74
C GLU A 28 -0.99 6.49 -12.60
N LEU A 29 -1.30 5.36 -11.98
CA LEU A 29 -1.82 4.16 -12.64
C LEU A 29 -3.30 4.31 -13.01
N GLY A 30 -4.06 5.02 -12.18
CA GLY A 30 -5.51 5.10 -12.30
C GLY A 30 -6.04 6.30 -13.08
N ASP A 31 -5.17 7.14 -13.67
CA ASP A 31 -5.59 8.40 -14.33
C ASP A 31 -6.57 8.15 -15.51
N ASN A 32 -6.51 6.97 -16.11
CA ASN A 32 -7.37 6.56 -17.21
C ASN A 32 -8.65 5.82 -16.76
N ILE A 33 -8.85 5.60 -15.46
CA ILE A 33 -10.03 4.89 -14.94
C ILE A 33 -11.26 5.78 -15.07
N ALA A 34 -12.21 5.37 -15.90
CA ALA A 34 -13.40 6.16 -16.21
C ALA A 34 -14.25 6.46 -14.97
N GLY A 35 -14.63 7.73 -14.81
CA GLY A 35 -15.58 8.17 -13.78
C GLY A 35 -14.96 8.44 -12.40
N LEU A 36 -13.64 8.34 -12.26
CA LEU A 36 -12.91 8.74 -11.06
C LEU A 36 -11.92 9.85 -11.41
N ASN A 37 -11.70 10.78 -10.46
CA ASN A 37 -10.60 11.73 -10.59
C ASN A 37 -9.38 11.22 -9.79
N ARG A 38 -8.20 11.72 -10.14
CA ARG A 38 -6.93 11.35 -9.49
C ARG A 38 -6.94 11.54 -7.97
N GLY A 39 -7.66 12.54 -7.47
CA GLY A 39 -7.78 12.81 -6.04
C GLY A 39 -8.54 11.71 -5.29
N ASP A 40 -9.63 11.21 -5.87
CA ASP A 40 -10.39 10.10 -5.27
C ASP A 40 -9.57 8.81 -5.21
N ILE A 41 -8.80 8.52 -6.27
CA ILE A 41 -7.89 7.37 -6.32
C ILE A 41 -6.78 7.52 -5.28
N TYR A 42 -6.20 8.72 -5.18
CA TYR A 42 -5.17 9.04 -4.19
C TYR A 42 -5.69 8.81 -2.77
N VAL A 43 -6.87 9.33 -2.42
CA VAL A 43 -7.46 9.15 -1.09
C VAL A 43 -7.78 7.69 -0.82
N ALA A 44 -8.31 6.97 -1.80
CA ALA A 44 -8.58 5.54 -1.67
C ALA A 44 -7.33 4.74 -1.32
N ALA A 45 -6.24 4.95 -2.06
CA ALA A 45 -4.97 4.27 -1.83
C ALA A 45 -4.25 4.75 -0.57
N LEU A 46 -4.37 6.03 -0.18
CA LEU A 46 -3.82 6.54 1.08
C LEU A 46 -4.44 5.81 2.28
N MET A 47 -5.73 5.48 2.20
CA MET A 47 -6.48 4.77 3.25
C MET A 47 -6.28 3.26 3.25
N GLN A 48 -5.61 2.70 2.23
CA GLN A 48 -5.48 1.26 1.99
C GLN A 48 -5.07 0.46 3.24
N ASP A 49 -4.07 0.97 3.96
CA ASP A 49 -3.49 0.30 5.14
C ASP A 49 -3.91 0.95 6.46
N ILE A 50 -4.97 1.77 6.49
CA ILE A 50 -5.36 2.55 7.69
C ILE A 50 -5.64 1.65 8.92
N GLY A 51 -6.03 0.39 8.69
CA GLY A 51 -6.23 -0.58 9.76
C GLY A 51 -4.95 -0.92 10.53
N ILE A 52 -3.77 -0.70 9.96
CA ILE A 52 -2.49 -0.87 10.69
C ILE A 52 -2.43 0.12 11.87
N LEU A 53 -2.87 1.37 11.67
CA LEU A 53 -2.95 2.35 12.76
C LEU A 53 -4.01 1.96 13.80
N VAL A 54 -5.14 1.41 13.35
CA VAL A 54 -6.20 0.91 14.24
C VAL A 54 -5.68 -0.21 15.13
N LEU A 55 -5.04 -1.22 14.53
CA LEU A 55 -4.51 -2.36 15.25
C LEU A 55 -3.37 -1.95 16.18
N SER A 56 -2.51 -1.02 15.76
CA SER A 56 -1.47 -0.44 16.61
C SER A 56 -2.03 0.24 17.86
N GLU A 57 -3.11 1.02 17.72
CA GLU A 57 -3.77 1.68 18.85
C GLU A 57 -4.48 0.68 19.77
N VAL A 58 -5.20 -0.29 19.21
CA VAL A 58 -6.03 -1.23 19.98
C VAL A 58 -5.20 -2.32 20.68
N LEU A 59 -4.17 -2.83 20.02
CA LEU A 59 -3.34 -3.94 20.49
C LEU A 59 -1.99 -3.48 21.06
N GLY A 60 -1.65 -2.20 20.87
CA GLY A 60 -0.50 -1.56 21.50
C GLY A 60 0.85 -2.15 21.08
N SER A 61 1.71 -2.37 22.09
CA SER A 61 3.09 -2.79 21.89
C SER A 61 3.26 -4.17 21.24
N GLU A 62 2.28 -5.05 21.38
CA GLU A 62 2.32 -6.39 20.77
C GLU A 62 2.23 -6.29 19.25
N TYR A 63 1.24 -5.55 18.75
CA TYR A 63 1.10 -5.30 17.32
C TYR A 63 2.25 -4.47 16.78
N SER A 64 2.69 -3.43 17.50
CA SER A 64 3.83 -2.61 17.09
C SER A 64 5.10 -3.44 16.91
N ALA A 65 5.37 -4.39 17.81
CA ALA A 65 6.52 -5.29 17.68
C ALA A 65 6.38 -6.24 16.49
N MET A 66 5.18 -6.77 16.25
CA MET A 66 4.90 -7.63 15.09
C MET A 66 5.07 -6.87 13.78
N TYR A 67 4.48 -5.68 13.66
CA TYR A 67 4.62 -4.80 12.49
C TYR A 67 6.09 -4.50 12.17
N ASN A 68 6.88 -4.16 13.20
CA ASN A 68 8.30 -3.85 13.03
C ASN A 68 9.16 -5.06 12.65
N THR A 69 8.71 -6.29 12.94
CA THR A 69 9.47 -7.52 12.67
C THR A 69 8.97 -8.31 11.47
N ALA A 70 7.78 -7.99 10.93
CA ALA A 70 7.25 -8.57 9.71
C ALA A 70 8.20 -8.32 8.53
N ARG A 71 8.53 -9.39 7.82
CA ARG A 71 9.54 -9.37 6.74
C ARG A 71 9.09 -8.52 5.54
N ASN A 72 7.81 -8.59 5.23
CA ASN A 72 7.15 -7.83 4.17
C ASN A 72 5.66 -7.73 4.49
N HIS A 73 4.91 -6.99 3.66
CA HIS A 73 3.47 -6.82 3.82
C HIS A 73 2.69 -8.14 3.87
N TYR A 74 3.05 -9.13 3.04
CA TYR A 74 2.37 -10.42 3.02
C TYR A 74 2.56 -11.21 4.33
N ASP A 75 3.79 -11.20 4.87
CA ASP A 75 4.13 -11.80 6.16
C ASP A 75 3.31 -11.16 7.29
N LEU A 76 3.12 -9.84 7.26
CA LEU A 76 2.27 -9.12 8.22
C LEU A 76 0.83 -9.63 8.19
N VAL A 77 0.21 -9.74 7.00
CA VAL A 77 -1.17 -10.22 6.86
C VAL A 77 -1.33 -11.63 7.45
N LEU A 78 -0.39 -12.54 7.14
CA LEU A 78 -0.42 -13.91 7.68
C LEU A 78 -0.27 -13.94 9.20
N LEU A 79 0.60 -13.10 9.75
CA LEU A 79 0.79 -12.97 11.19
C LEU A 79 -0.49 -12.45 11.86
N GLU A 80 -1.14 -11.43 11.29
CA GLU A 80 -2.38 -10.87 11.84
C GLU A 80 -3.50 -11.91 11.85
N GLN A 81 -3.76 -12.54 10.71
CA GLN A 81 -4.76 -13.60 10.58
C GLN A 81 -4.50 -14.75 11.56
N ARG A 82 -3.24 -15.15 11.76
CA ARG A 82 -2.89 -16.22 12.69
C ARG A 82 -3.12 -15.84 14.15
N ASN A 83 -2.86 -14.59 14.55
CA ASN A 83 -2.92 -14.18 15.94
C ASN A 83 -4.32 -13.71 16.36
N TRP A 84 -5.07 -13.06 15.45
CA TRP A 84 -6.36 -12.45 15.77
C TRP A 84 -7.53 -12.92 14.89
N GLY A 85 -7.28 -13.73 13.86
CA GLY A 85 -8.31 -14.19 12.93
C GLY A 85 -8.88 -13.07 12.06
N MET A 86 -8.14 -11.97 11.94
CA MET A 86 -8.47 -10.80 11.15
C MET A 86 -7.16 -10.08 10.76
N ASP A 87 -7.13 -9.43 9.60
CA ASP A 87 -6.03 -8.57 9.16
C ASP A 87 -6.35 -7.07 9.22
N HIS A 88 -5.35 -6.25 8.91
CA HIS A 88 -5.50 -4.81 8.88
C HIS A 88 -6.42 -4.29 7.76
N ALA A 89 -6.60 -5.03 6.65
CA ALA A 89 -7.54 -4.62 5.60
C ALA A 89 -8.98 -4.71 6.13
N GLU A 90 -9.31 -5.78 6.84
CA GLU A 90 -10.60 -5.95 7.52
C GLU A 90 -10.81 -4.89 8.60
N ALA A 91 -9.81 -4.63 9.44
CA ALA A 91 -9.87 -3.59 10.48
C ALA A 91 -10.09 -2.18 9.88
N GLY A 92 -9.38 -1.85 8.80
CA GLY A 92 -9.52 -0.59 8.09
C GLY A 92 -10.91 -0.44 7.45
N ALA A 93 -11.44 -1.49 6.84
CA ALA A 93 -12.78 -1.49 6.26
C ALA A 93 -13.85 -1.24 7.33
N ILE A 94 -13.72 -1.83 8.53
CA ILE A 94 -14.62 -1.59 9.66
C ILE A 94 -14.58 -0.10 10.08
N LEU A 95 -13.38 0.47 10.20
CA LEU A 95 -13.21 1.89 10.52
C LEU A 95 -13.90 2.78 9.48
N LEU A 96 -13.63 2.57 8.20
CA LEU A 96 -14.17 3.41 7.13
C LEU A 96 -15.69 3.27 6.99
N LYS A 97 -16.26 2.08 7.22
CA LYS A 97 -17.71 1.87 7.34
C LYS A 97 -18.28 2.73 8.48
N SER A 98 -17.62 2.78 9.64
CA SER A 98 -18.06 3.60 10.77
C SER A 98 -18.01 5.11 10.49
N TRP A 99 -17.00 5.55 9.73
CA TRP A 99 -16.84 6.95 9.29
C TRP A 99 -17.73 7.32 8.09
N ARG A 100 -18.48 6.36 7.55
CA ARG A 100 -19.39 6.54 6.42
C ARG A 100 -18.69 6.98 5.13
N PHE A 101 -17.49 6.44 4.88
CA PHE A 101 -16.82 6.63 3.60
C PHE A 101 -17.63 6.00 2.45
N PRO A 102 -17.45 6.48 1.20
CA PRO A 102 -18.02 5.86 0.02
C PRO A 102 -17.66 4.37 -0.10
N LYS A 103 -18.60 3.55 -0.58
CA LYS A 103 -18.41 2.10 -0.73
C LYS A 103 -17.16 1.75 -1.55
N GLN A 104 -16.87 2.51 -2.60
CA GLN A 104 -15.70 2.27 -3.45
C GLN A 104 -14.37 2.37 -2.69
N ILE A 105 -14.26 3.30 -1.73
CA ILE A 105 -13.06 3.42 -0.89
C ILE A 105 -12.99 2.29 0.13
N ILE A 106 -14.14 1.91 0.72
CA ILE A 106 -14.21 0.76 1.62
C ILE A 106 -13.78 -0.52 0.89
N ASP A 107 -14.22 -0.71 -0.35
CA ASP A 107 -13.86 -1.87 -1.17
C ASP A 107 -12.36 -1.92 -1.48
N VAL A 108 -11.71 -0.76 -1.70
CA VAL A 108 -10.25 -0.68 -1.88
C VAL A 108 -9.51 -1.18 -0.65
N VAL A 109 -9.92 -0.73 0.53
CA VAL A 109 -9.30 -1.15 1.79
C VAL A 109 -9.56 -2.63 2.06
N GLU A 110 -10.82 -3.07 1.99
CA GLU A 110 -11.23 -4.45 2.31
C GLU A 110 -10.60 -5.49 1.38
N LYS A 111 -10.25 -5.09 0.15
CA LYS A 111 -9.73 -6.00 -0.89
C LYS A 111 -8.30 -5.67 -1.32
N SER A 112 -7.57 -4.89 -0.52
CA SER A 112 -6.21 -4.44 -0.80
C SER A 112 -5.22 -5.57 -1.07
N HIS A 113 -5.51 -6.77 -0.56
CA HIS A 113 -4.66 -7.96 -0.68
C HIS A 113 -5.05 -8.90 -1.81
N CYS A 114 -5.98 -8.52 -2.70
CA CYS A 114 -6.47 -9.42 -3.75
C CYS A 114 -5.37 -9.93 -4.70
N LEU A 115 -4.29 -9.16 -4.90
CA LEU A 115 -3.16 -9.59 -5.74
C LEU A 115 -2.15 -10.49 -5.02
N LEU A 116 -2.21 -10.58 -3.69
CA LEU A 116 -1.24 -11.37 -2.90
C LEU A 116 -1.65 -12.83 -2.73
N PHE A 117 -2.95 -13.11 -2.62
CA PHE A 117 -3.48 -14.46 -2.41
C PHE A 117 -3.99 -15.12 -3.69
N ASP A 118 -4.37 -14.32 -4.68
CA ASP A 118 -5.00 -14.77 -5.92
C ASP A 118 -4.14 -14.48 -7.16
N ALA A 119 -2.81 -14.41 -7.04
CA ALA A 119 -1.91 -14.12 -8.18
C ALA A 119 -2.10 -15.08 -9.38
N GLN A 120 -2.55 -16.32 -9.16
CA GLN A 120 -2.85 -17.30 -10.21
C GLN A 120 -4.30 -17.27 -10.71
N GLN A 121 -5.16 -16.52 -10.05
CA GLN A 121 -6.55 -16.26 -10.42
C GLN A 121 -6.79 -14.78 -10.23
N LEU A 122 -6.23 -13.94 -11.12
CA LEU A 122 -6.69 -12.55 -11.27
C LEU A 122 -8.17 -12.62 -11.68
N ASP A 123 -9.05 -12.91 -10.73
CA ASP A 123 -10.47 -13.02 -10.91
C ASP A 123 -10.93 -11.60 -11.15
N PHE A 124 -11.26 -11.31 -12.41
CA PHE A 124 -11.66 -10.01 -12.96
C PHE A 124 -12.97 -9.45 -12.33
N LYS A 125 -13.28 -9.83 -11.09
CA LYS A 125 -14.44 -9.40 -10.32
C LYS A 125 -14.21 -8.09 -9.59
N GLN A 126 -12.97 -7.61 -9.49
CA GLN A 126 -12.67 -6.34 -8.83
C GLN A 126 -12.75 -5.17 -9.81
N THR A 127 -13.12 -4.00 -9.30
CA THR A 127 -13.11 -2.77 -10.08
C THR A 127 -11.68 -2.32 -10.36
N ASP A 128 -11.47 -1.57 -11.44
CA ASP A 128 -10.15 -1.01 -11.78
C ASP A 128 -9.53 -0.20 -10.63
N LEU A 129 -10.34 0.48 -9.81
CA LEU A 129 -9.85 1.21 -8.63
C LEU A 129 -9.19 0.28 -7.60
N VAL A 130 -9.90 -0.77 -7.15
CA VAL A 130 -9.36 -1.80 -6.24
C VAL A 130 -8.08 -2.40 -6.81
N TYR A 131 -8.09 -2.66 -8.11
CA TYR A 131 -6.96 -3.27 -8.80
C TYR A 131 -5.73 -2.34 -8.84
N ALA A 132 -5.90 -1.09 -9.26
CA ALA A 132 -4.85 -0.08 -9.29
C ALA A 132 -4.28 0.21 -7.89
N SER A 133 -5.12 0.30 -6.86
CA SER A 133 -4.67 0.47 -5.48
C SER A 133 -3.90 -0.75 -4.97
N SER A 134 -4.38 -1.96 -5.24
CA SER A 134 -3.69 -3.20 -4.84
C SER A 134 -2.32 -3.30 -5.52
N LEU A 135 -2.22 -2.98 -6.82
CA LEU A 135 -0.95 -2.94 -7.55
C LEU A 135 -0.01 -1.89 -6.94
N ALA A 136 -0.53 -0.70 -6.64
CA ALA A 136 0.25 0.37 -6.02
C ALA A 136 0.81 -0.03 -4.65
N GLY A 137 0.07 -0.83 -3.87
CA GLY A 137 0.55 -1.42 -2.62
C GLY A 137 1.75 -2.37 -2.83
N VAL A 138 1.70 -3.22 -3.86
CA VAL A 138 2.80 -4.13 -4.22
C VAL A 138 4.02 -3.35 -4.70
N VAL A 139 3.82 -2.40 -5.61
CA VAL A 139 4.89 -1.58 -6.20
C VAL A 139 5.59 -0.73 -5.13
N SER A 140 4.82 -0.08 -4.24
CA SER A 140 5.39 0.75 -3.17
C SER A 140 6.16 -0.07 -2.14
N GLU A 141 5.69 -1.26 -1.76
CA GLU A 141 6.45 -2.19 -0.91
C GLU A 141 7.78 -2.57 -1.57
N GLN A 142 7.76 -2.88 -2.87
CA GLN A 142 8.96 -3.24 -3.61
C GLN A 142 9.97 -2.09 -3.74
N TRP A 143 9.50 -0.87 -3.95
CA TRP A 143 10.36 0.33 -4.03
C TRP A 143 10.99 0.68 -2.69
N LEU A 144 10.29 0.39 -1.58
CA LEU A 144 10.79 0.61 -0.24
C LEU A 144 11.70 -0.53 0.25
N SER A 145 11.61 -1.71 -0.36
CA SER A 145 12.39 -2.89 0.02
C SER A 145 13.85 -2.81 -0.45
N ASP A 146 14.76 -3.10 0.47
CA ASP A 146 16.19 -3.33 0.18
C ASP A 146 16.44 -4.75 -0.35
N ALA A 147 15.44 -5.64 -0.30
CA ALA A 147 15.56 -7.00 -0.81
C ALA A 147 15.54 -7.04 -2.36
N PRO A 148 16.09 -8.10 -2.97
CA PRO A 148 15.91 -8.37 -4.39
C PRO A 148 14.43 -8.50 -4.75
N GLU A 149 14.06 -8.12 -5.97
CA GLU A 149 12.71 -8.33 -6.49
C GLU A 149 12.39 -9.82 -6.53
N GLU A 150 11.23 -10.17 -5.97
CA GLU A 150 10.69 -11.52 -6.09
C GLU A 150 10.04 -11.69 -7.46
N GLU A 151 10.32 -12.79 -8.16
CA GLU A 151 9.91 -13.02 -9.56
C GLU A 151 8.39 -12.84 -9.80
N TYR A 152 7.56 -13.19 -8.80
CA TYR A 152 6.10 -13.04 -8.90
C TYR A 152 5.63 -11.57 -8.96
N VAL A 153 6.43 -10.62 -8.45
CA VAL A 153 6.09 -9.20 -8.46
C VAL A 153 6.08 -8.68 -9.90
N SER A 154 7.04 -9.13 -10.72
CA SER A 154 7.10 -8.77 -12.13
C SER A 154 5.90 -9.33 -12.90
N ASP A 155 5.46 -10.55 -12.60
CA ASP A 155 4.28 -11.16 -13.23
C ASP A 155 2.98 -10.41 -12.87
N ILE A 156 2.81 -10.05 -11.59
CA ILE A 156 1.67 -9.24 -11.13
C ILE A 156 1.68 -7.88 -11.83
N LEU A 157 2.84 -7.23 -11.90
CA LEU A 157 2.99 -5.92 -12.52
C LEU A 157 2.64 -5.95 -14.01
N LEU A 158 3.16 -6.90 -14.77
CA LEU A 158 2.89 -7.04 -16.21
C LEU A 158 1.42 -7.33 -16.49
N GLY A 159 0.82 -8.26 -15.73
CA GLY A 159 -0.60 -8.56 -15.85
C GLY A 159 -1.47 -7.35 -15.52
N ALA A 160 -1.04 -6.56 -14.54
CA ALA A 160 -1.81 -5.43 -14.05
C ALA A 160 -1.75 -4.20 -14.95
N LEU A 161 -0.59 -3.89 -15.47
CA LEU A 161 -0.40 -2.83 -16.46
C LEU A 161 -1.21 -3.10 -17.72
N ALA A 162 -1.21 -4.35 -18.21
CA ALA A 162 -2.02 -4.74 -19.35
C ALA A 162 -3.54 -4.57 -19.10
N HIS A 163 -4.03 -4.86 -17.89
CA HIS A 163 -5.43 -4.64 -17.52
C HIS A 163 -5.81 -3.16 -17.49
N LEU A 164 -4.92 -2.30 -17.00
CA LEU A 164 -5.13 -0.85 -16.93
C LEU A 164 -4.90 -0.13 -18.28
N GLY A 165 -4.45 -0.85 -19.31
CA GLY A 165 -4.08 -0.26 -20.61
C GLY A 165 -2.82 0.61 -20.55
N GLU A 166 -1.97 0.39 -19.55
CA GLU A 166 -0.69 1.08 -19.37
C GLU A 166 0.43 0.26 -19.99
N ASP A 167 0.86 0.62 -21.20
CA ASP A 167 1.89 -0.13 -21.94
C ASP A 167 3.33 0.29 -21.54
N ASN A 168 3.48 1.30 -20.68
CA ASN A 168 4.78 1.89 -20.37
C ASN A 168 4.99 2.14 -18.87
N TYR A 169 5.42 1.10 -18.16
CA TYR A 169 5.76 1.21 -16.74
C TYR A 169 6.83 2.26 -16.44
N ALA A 170 7.83 2.43 -17.32
CA ALA A 170 8.88 3.42 -17.13
C ALA A 170 8.34 4.86 -17.13
N GLU A 171 7.26 5.12 -17.87
CA GLU A 171 6.59 6.41 -17.84
C GLU A 171 5.82 6.62 -16.53
N VAL A 172 5.11 5.59 -16.04
CA VAL A 172 4.47 5.62 -14.72
C VAL A 172 5.51 5.93 -13.64
N VAL A 173 6.64 5.21 -13.63
CA VAL A 173 7.77 5.45 -12.72
C VAL A 173 8.24 6.90 -12.78
N SER A 174 8.46 7.44 -13.99
CA SER A 174 8.92 8.82 -14.19
C SER A 174 7.93 9.85 -13.64
N ARG A 175 6.62 9.65 -13.86
CA ARG A 175 5.58 10.53 -13.32
C ARG A 175 5.54 10.48 -11.79
N VAL A 176 5.61 9.29 -11.19
CA VAL A 176 5.65 9.14 -9.72
C VAL A 176 6.89 9.81 -9.13
N ILE A 177 8.09 9.54 -9.67
CA ILE A 177 9.34 10.15 -9.20
C ILE A 177 9.27 11.68 -9.30
N SER A 178 8.68 12.22 -10.37
CA SER A 178 8.51 13.67 -10.53
C SER A 178 7.55 14.28 -9.49
N ALA A 179 6.59 13.50 -8.98
CA ALA A 179 5.62 13.95 -7.98
C ALA A 179 6.13 13.82 -6.52
N VAL A 180 7.15 12.98 -6.27
CA VAL A 180 7.69 12.73 -4.92
C VAL A 180 8.06 14.01 -4.17
N PRO A 181 8.85 14.96 -4.72
CA PRO A 181 9.25 16.15 -3.97
C PRO A 181 8.07 17.00 -3.49
N SER A 182 6.98 17.05 -4.26
CA SER A 182 5.77 17.76 -3.86
C SER A 182 5.07 17.07 -2.70
N ALA A 183 5.00 15.74 -2.71
CA ALA A 183 4.41 14.97 -1.62
C ALA A 183 5.27 15.06 -0.34
N GLU A 184 6.59 14.96 -0.46
CA GLU A 184 7.52 15.14 0.66
C GLU A 184 7.35 16.50 1.35
N ALA A 185 7.16 17.57 0.57
CA ALA A 185 6.91 18.91 1.10
C ALA A 185 5.56 19.04 1.84
N VAL A 186 4.51 18.37 1.34
CA VAL A 186 3.17 18.41 1.96
C VAL A 186 3.14 17.63 3.27
N PHE A 187 3.73 16.43 3.28
CA PHE A 187 3.69 15.54 4.43
C PHE A 187 4.88 15.71 5.39
N ASN A 188 5.85 16.55 5.02
CA ASN A 188 7.08 16.78 5.76
C ASN A 188 7.80 15.46 6.13
N ILE A 189 8.02 14.62 5.11
CA ILE A 189 8.62 13.30 5.23
C ILE A 189 9.49 13.00 4.00
N ASP A 190 10.59 12.28 4.18
CA ASP A 190 11.38 11.73 3.07
C ASP A 190 10.76 10.40 2.62
N LEU A 191 10.28 10.32 1.37
CA LEU A 191 9.58 9.15 0.86
C LEU A 191 10.56 8.10 0.34
N LEU A 192 11.51 8.50 -0.50
CA LEU A 192 12.48 7.61 -1.13
C LEU A 192 13.90 8.08 -0.86
N SER A 193 14.79 7.15 -0.51
CA SER A 193 16.21 7.45 -0.45
C SER A 193 16.80 7.59 -1.86
N ARG A 194 17.95 8.24 -1.96
CA ARG A 194 18.68 8.33 -3.23
C ARG A 194 18.98 6.96 -3.85
N VAL A 195 19.35 5.98 -3.02
CA VAL A 195 19.63 4.60 -3.47
C VAL A 195 18.36 3.94 -4.02
N GLN A 196 17.20 4.19 -3.40
CA GLN A 196 15.92 3.69 -3.89
C GLN A 196 15.55 4.33 -5.22
N ILE A 197 15.71 5.65 -5.37
CA ILE A 197 15.46 6.33 -6.65
C ILE A 197 16.35 5.77 -7.77
N GLU A 198 17.65 5.57 -7.50
CA GLU A 198 18.60 4.98 -8.46
C GLU A 198 18.29 3.50 -8.81
N LYS A 199 17.61 2.76 -7.92
CA LYS A 199 17.16 1.38 -8.17
C LYS A 199 15.90 1.34 -9.06
N ILE A 200 15.03 2.35 -8.93
CA ILE A 200 13.72 2.40 -9.57
C ILE A 200 13.81 3.00 -10.99
N ALA A 201 14.65 4.02 -11.19
CA ALA A 201 14.82 4.76 -12.44
C ALA A 201 15.66 4.01 -13.49
#